data_AF-A0A812NPN2-F1
#
_entry.id   AF-A0A812NPN2-F1
#
_cell.length_a   1.000
_cell.length_b   1.000
_cell.length_c   1.000
_cell.angle_alpha   90.00
_cell.angle_beta   90.00
_cell.angle_gamma   90.00
#
_symmetry.space_group_name_H-M   'P 1'
#
loop_
_entity.id
_entity.type
_entity.pdbx_description
1 polymer ?
#
loop_
_entity_poly.entity_id
_entity_poly.type
_entity_poly.pdbx_seq_one_letter_code
_entity_poly.pdbx_strand_id
1 'polypeptide(L)'
;MSVKLIGESMTLYRSVMRLHRLKLDPQMRSLGDTYARKEFRLHGKPQVTDSQRQMFVQEWKKYVDMISMQETVVGQELTAEQKGKLNDQQKVQLDNLEQSAKSLASQGS
;
A
#
# COMPACT_ATOMS: atom_id res chain seq x y z
N MET A 1 -16.15 -18.52 -11.41
CA MET A 1 -15.26 -18.20 -10.27
C MET A 1 -15.09 -16.68 -10.03
N SER A 2 -15.12 -15.83 -11.07
CA SER A 2 -14.92 -14.37 -10.98
C SER A 2 -15.82 -13.59 -9.98
N VAL A 3 -17.12 -13.89 -9.84
CA VAL A 3 -18.05 -13.12 -8.99
C VAL A 3 -17.68 -13.16 -7.50
N LYS A 4 -17.17 -14.30 -7.02
CA LYS A 4 -16.74 -14.47 -5.62
C LYS A 4 -15.54 -13.59 -5.29
N LEU A 5 -14.54 -13.54 -6.18
CA LEU A 5 -13.35 -12.70 -6.03
C LEU A 5 -13.68 -11.21 -6.07
N ILE A 6 -14.65 -10.80 -6.87
CA ILE A 6 -15.13 -9.41 -6.92
C ILE A 6 -15.80 -9.04 -5.58
N GLY A 7 -16.69 -9.88 -5.06
CA GLY A 7 -17.33 -9.65 -3.76
C GLY A 7 -16.33 -9.61 -2.59
N GLU A 8 -15.32 -10.47 -2.62
CA GLU A 8 -14.24 -10.48 -1.65
C GLU A 8 -13.40 -9.19 -1.73
N SER A 9 -13.05 -8.75 -2.94
CA SER A 9 -12.35 -7.48 -3.17
C SER A 9 -13.14 -6.27 -2.65
N MET A 10 -14.47 -6.23 -2.85
CA MET A 10 -15.31 -5.16 -2.30
C MET A 10 -15.34 -5.13 -0.77
N THR A 11 -15.37 -6.30 -0.14
CA THR A 11 -15.32 -6.41 1.32
C THR A 11 -13.97 -5.94 1.85
N LEU A 12 -12.89 -6.38 1.22
CA LEU A 12 -11.52 -5.97 1.55
C LEU A 12 -11.32 -4.46 1.40
N TYR A 13 -11.86 -3.85 0.34
CA TYR A 13 -11.81 -2.40 0.16
C TYR A 13 -12.40 -1.63 1.35
N ARG A 14 -13.57 -2.05 1.86
CA ARG A 14 -14.19 -1.41 3.04
C ARG A 14 -13.32 -1.56 4.29
N SER A 15 -12.72 -2.73 4.48
CA SER A 15 -11.79 -2.98 5.60
C SER A 15 -10.57 -2.06 5.51
N VAL A 16 -9.97 -1.89 4.34
CA VAL A 16 -8.84 -0.97 4.10
C VAL A 16 -9.23 0.47 4.45
N MET A 17 -10.36 0.97 3.94
CA MET A 17 -10.82 2.34 4.23
C MET A 17 -11.10 2.57 5.72
N ARG A 18 -11.60 1.55 6.43
CA ARG A 18 -11.78 1.61 7.88
C ARG A 18 -10.44 1.61 8.60
N LEU A 19 -9.50 0.78 8.17
CA LEU A 19 -8.17 0.69 8.75
C LEU A 19 -7.41 2.01 8.61
N HIS A 20 -7.42 2.62 7.43
CA HIS A 20 -6.81 3.92 7.19
C HIS A 20 -7.36 5.01 8.13
N ARG A 21 -8.68 5.01 8.37
CA ARG A 21 -9.32 5.94 9.32
C ARG A 21 -8.84 5.77 10.76
N LEU A 22 -8.51 4.55 11.15
CA LEU A 22 -8.14 4.21 12.53
C LEU A 22 -6.64 4.34 12.78
N LYS A 23 -5.80 4.15 11.75
CA LYS A 23 -4.36 3.94 11.91
C LYS A 23 -3.50 5.01 11.24
N LEU A 24 -4.02 5.75 10.27
CA LEU A 24 -3.26 6.77 9.54
C LEU A 24 -3.66 8.17 10.02
N ASP A 25 -2.67 9.06 10.12
CA ASP A 25 -2.93 10.49 10.24
C ASP A 25 -3.62 11.03 8.97
N PRO A 26 -4.20 12.25 9.02
CA PRO A 26 -4.97 12.80 7.91
C PRO A 26 -4.21 12.91 6.58
N GLN A 27 -2.91 13.22 6.60
CA GLN A 27 -2.11 13.38 5.38
C GLN A 27 -1.82 12.02 4.75
N MET A 28 -1.32 11.07 5.54
CA MET A 28 -1.07 9.70 5.07
C MET A 28 -2.35 9.02 4.59
N ARG A 29 -3.46 9.25 5.30
CA ARG A 29 -4.77 8.73 4.90
C ARG A 29 -5.22 9.27 3.55
N SER A 30 -5.07 10.55 3.28
CA SER A 30 -5.50 11.16 2.01
C SER A 30 -4.79 10.49 0.82
N LEU A 31 -3.47 10.29 0.94
CA LEU A 31 -2.66 9.61 -0.05
C LEU A 31 -3.07 8.13 -0.19
N GLY A 32 -3.15 7.42 0.94
CA GLY A 32 -3.50 6.00 0.99
C GLY A 32 -4.90 5.70 0.45
N ASP A 33 -5.91 6.49 0.80
CA ASP A 33 -7.29 6.36 0.33
C ASP A 33 -7.38 6.55 -1.19
N THR A 34 -6.63 7.52 -1.73
CA THR A 34 -6.56 7.80 -3.17
C THR A 34 -5.91 6.64 -3.92
N TYR A 35 -4.78 6.14 -3.41
CA TYR A 35 -4.06 5.02 -4.00
C TYR A 35 -4.90 3.73 -3.97
N ALA A 36 -5.45 3.36 -2.81
CA ALA A 36 -6.28 2.17 -2.67
C ALA A 36 -7.49 2.21 -3.60
N ARG A 37 -8.20 3.35 -3.68
CA ARG A 37 -9.34 3.49 -4.60
C ARG A 37 -8.95 3.23 -6.05
N LYS A 38 -7.78 3.71 -6.49
CA LYS A 38 -7.27 3.48 -7.85
C LYS A 38 -6.98 1.99 -8.07
N GLU A 39 -6.26 1.36 -7.15
CA GLU A 39 -5.85 -0.04 -7.26
C GLU A 39 -7.04 -1.01 -7.28
N PHE A 40 -7.99 -0.85 -6.34
CA PHE A 40 -9.21 -1.67 -6.32
C PHE A 40 -10.07 -1.48 -7.57
N ARG A 41 -10.14 -0.25 -8.10
CA ARG A 41 -10.84 0.01 -9.37
C ARG A 41 -10.15 -0.67 -10.56
N LEU A 42 -8.81 -0.66 -10.61
CA LEU A 42 -8.05 -1.32 -11.66
C LEU A 42 -8.25 -2.84 -11.62
N HIS A 43 -8.20 -3.44 -10.43
CA HIS A 43 -8.34 -4.89 -10.25
C HIS A 43 -9.79 -5.40 -10.34
N GLY A 44 -10.77 -4.50 -10.26
CA GLY A 44 -12.17 -4.78 -10.56
C GLY A 44 -12.51 -4.78 -12.05
N LYS A 45 -11.56 -4.44 -12.95
CA LYS A 45 -11.86 -4.35 -14.37
C LYS A 45 -11.95 -5.73 -15.07
N PRO A 46 -12.75 -5.86 -16.14
CA PRO A 46 -12.94 -7.13 -16.85
C PRO A 46 -11.66 -7.73 -17.41
N GLN A 47 -10.69 -6.90 -17.83
CA GLN A 47 -9.41 -7.36 -18.39
C GLN A 47 -8.46 -8.02 -17.39
N VAL A 48 -8.72 -7.89 -16.09
CA VAL A 48 -7.87 -8.52 -15.07
C VAL A 48 -8.23 -9.99 -14.98
N THR A 49 -7.23 -10.86 -15.00
CA THR A 49 -7.44 -12.31 -14.91
C THR A 49 -7.78 -12.74 -13.49
N ASP A 50 -8.40 -13.92 -13.33
CA ASP A 50 -8.74 -14.44 -12.00
C ASP A 50 -7.48 -14.72 -11.15
N SER A 51 -6.36 -15.12 -11.76
CA SER A 51 -5.07 -15.30 -11.08
C SER A 51 -4.53 -13.97 -10.52
N GLN A 52 -4.54 -12.90 -11.33
CA GLN A 52 -4.14 -11.56 -10.89
C GLN A 52 -5.06 -11.03 -9.79
N ARG A 53 -6.38 -11.27 -9.88
CA ARG A 53 -7.32 -10.92 -8.81
C ARG A 53 -7.03 -11.67 -7.52
N GLN A 54 -6.73 -12.96 -7.60
CA GLN A 54 -6.41 -13.76 -6.43
C GLN A 54 -5.13 -13.28 -5.75
N MET A 55 -4.07 -13.02 -6.53
CA MET A 55 -2.82 -12.44 -6.02
C MET A 55 -3.08 -11.07 -5.38
N PHE A 56 -3.84 -10.20 -6.04
CA PHE A 56 -4.23 -8.90 -5.51
C PHE A 56 -4.92 -9.02 -4.15
N VAL A 57 -5.95 -9.87 -4.04
CA VAL A 57 -6.68 -10.06 -2.78
C VAL A 57 -5.76 -10.59 -1.67
N GLN A 58 -4.83 -11.50 -1.99
CA GLN A 58 -3.88 -12.03 -1.01
C GLN A 58 -2.94 -10.94 -0.49
N GLU A 59 -2.34 -10.15 -1.37
CA GLU A 59 -1.40 -9.09 -0.97
C GLU A 59 -2.11 -7.99 -0.17
N TRP A 60 -3.33 -7.61 -0.55
CA TRP A 60 -4.10 -6.60 0.20
C TRP A 60 -4.58 -7.10 1.56
N LYS A 61 -4.80 -8.41 1.73
CA LYS A 61 -5.05 -9.00 3.06
C LYS A 61 -3.80 -8.90 3.94
N LYS A 62 -2.62 -9.27 3.42
CA LYS A 62 -1.35 -9.13 4.15
C LYS A 62 -1.09 -7.68 4.56
N TYR A 63 -1.38 -6.73 3.67
CA TYR A 63 -1.29 -5.29 3.98
C TYR A 63 -2.20 -4.89 5.15
N VAL A 64 -3.46 -5.33 5.13
CA VAL A 64 -4.40 -5.09 6.24
C VAL A 64 -3.89 -5.68 7.53
N ASP A 65 -3.43 -6.93 7.52
CA ASP A 65 -2.89 -7.61 8.70
C ASP A 65 -1.67 -6.84 9.25
N MET A 66 -0.73 -6.47 8.38
CA MET A 66 0.46 -5.69 8.73
C MET A 66 0.11 -4.37 9.39
N ILE A 67 -0.78 -3.56 8.80
CA ILE A 67 -1.16 -2.26 9.39
C ILE A 67 -2.02 -2.44 10.65
N SER A 68 -2.83 -3.50 10.73
CA SER A 68 -3.65 -3.75 11.92
C SER A 68 -2.80 -4.02 13.16
N MET A 69 -1.66 -4.70 12.99
CA MET A 69 -0.69 -5.02 14.05
C MET A 69 0.17 -3.84 14.47
N GLN A 70 0.25 -2.77 13.66
CA GLN A 70 1.02 -1.57 13.99
C GLN A 70 0.23 -0.63 14.90
N GLU A 71 0.84 -0.15 15.98
CA GLU A 71 0.24 0.81 16.91
C GLU A 71 0.18 2.21 16.31
N THR A 72 1.26 2.60 15.61
CA THR A 72 1.34 3.75 14.70
C THR A 72 1.91 3.27 13.37
N VAL A 73 1.34 3.72 12.25
CA VAL A 73 1.87 3.39 10.91
C VAL A 73 3.06 4.28 10.63
N VAL A 74 4.19 3.94 11.24
CA VAL A 74 5.50 4.45 10.82
C VAL A 74 6.03 3.45 9.80
N GLY A 75 6.49 3.94 8.64
CA GLY A 75 7.06 3.07 7.61
C GLY A 75 8.07 2.10 8.22
N GLN A 76 7.99 0.82 7.86
CA GLN A 76 8.98 -0.16 8.30
C GLN A 76 10.25 -0.03 7.46
N GLU A 77 11.40 -0.21 8.09
CA GLU A 77 12.65 -0.33 7.34
C GLU A 77 12.56 -1.53 6.38
N LEU A 78 13.02 -1.33 5.15
CA LEU A 78 13.13 -2.40 4.18
C LEU A 78 14.06 -3.51 4.72
N THR A 79 13.62 -4.76 4.69
CA THR A 79 14.46 -5.90 5.05
C THR A 79 15.61 -6.07 4.04
N ALA A 80 16.67 -6.80 4.44
CA ALA A 80 17.81 -7.06 3.55
C ALA A 80 17.38 -7.75 2.23
N GLU A 81 16.41 -8.66 2.28
CA GLU A 81 15.84 -9.30 1.08
C GLU A 81 15.08 -8.31 0.19
N GLN A 82 14.31 -7.40 0.76
CA GLN A 82 13.59 -6.37 0.01
C GLN A 82 14.54 -5.38 -0.64
N LYS A 83 15.60 -4.96 0.07
CA LYS A 83 16.69 -4.15 -0.49
C LYS A 83 17.44 -4.88 -1.61
N GLY A 84 17.62 -6.20 -1.48
CA GLY A 84 18.25 -7.04 -2.49
C GLY A 84 17.44 -7.17 -3.79
N LYS A 85 16.12 -6.97 -3.74
CA LYS A 85 15.24 -6.98 -4.93
C LYS A 85 15.28 -5.67 -5.74
N LEU A 86 15.87 -4.61 -5.19
CA LEU A 86 16.02 -3.34 -5.88
C LEU A 86 17.20 -3.40 -6.84
N ASN A 87 16.99 -2.96 -8.08
CA ASN A 87 18.09 -2.73 -9.01
C ASN A 87 18.87 -1.44 -8.65
N ASP A 88 20.03 -1.23 -9.26
CA ASP A 88 20.91 -0.12 -8.88
C ASP A 88 20.27 1.25 -9.12
N GLN A 89 19.42 1.38 -10.14
CA GLN A 89 18.66 2.60 -10.41
C GLN A 89 17.61 2.87 -9.33
N GLN A 90 16.91 1.84 -8.85
CA GLN A 90 15.92 1.94 -7.79
C GLN A 90 16.57 2.27 -6.45
N LYS A 91 17.80 1.80 -6.19
CA LYS A 91 18.58 2.17 -4.99
C LYS A 91 18.95 3.65 -4.99
N VAL A 92 19.41 4.19 -6.13
CA VAL A 92 19.72 5.63 -6.27
C VAL A 92 18.46 6.49 -6.09
N GLN A 93 17.33 6.08 -6.66
CA GLN A 93 16.07 6.81 -6.46
C GLN A 93 15.60 6.79 -5.00
N LEU A 94 15.82 5.68 -4.30
CA LEU A 94 15.49 5.59 -2.87
C LEU A 94 16.36 6.55 -2.04
N ASP A 95 17.66 6.63 -2.32
CA ASP A 95 18.59 7.53 -1.63
C ASP A 95 18.22 9.01 -1.86
N ASN A 96 17.90 9.37 -3.11
CA ASN A 96 17.42 10.71 -3.45
C ASN A 96 16.11 11.08 -2.74
N LEU A 97 15.20 10.11 -2.62
CA LEU A 97 13.92 10.29 -1.92
C LEU A 97 14.17 10.55 -0.42
N GLU A 98 15.08 9.80 0.20
CA GLU A 98 15.46 9.95 1.61
C GLU A 98 16.08 11.32 1.89
N GLN A 99 17.03 11.76 1.05
CA GLN A 99 17.63 13.10 1.18
C GLN A 99 16.61 14.22 1.02
N SER A 100 15.69 14.08 0.07
CA SER A 100 14.63 15.08 -0.16
C SER A 100 13.68 15.18 1.03
N ALA A 101 13.28 14.04 1.62
CA ALA A 101 12.44 14.01 2.80
C ALA A 101 13.11 14.65 4.03
N LYS A 102 14.41 14.39 4.25
CA LYS A 102 15.20 15.02 5.32
C LYS A 102 15.30 16.55 5.16
N SER A 103 15.50 17.02 3.93
CA SER A 103 15.55 18.45 3.61
C SER A 103 14.21 19.16 3.85
N LEU A 104 13.09 18.51 3.51
CA LEU A 104 11.75 19.04 3.80
C LEU A 104 11.45 19.10 5.30
N ALA A 105 11.94 18.14 6.08
CA ALA A 105 11.77 18.14 7.53
C ALA A 105 12.58 19.24 8.24
N SER A 106 13.74 19.62 7.70
CA SER A 106 14.59 20.68 8.28
C SER A 106 14.16 22.10 7.91
N GLN A 107 13.37 22.29 6.86
CA GLN A 107 12.86 23.61 6.45
C GLN A 107 11.54 24.02 7.15
N GLY A 108 10.94 23.13 7.93
CA GLY A 108 9.68 23.37 8.66
C GLY A 108 9.83 23.62 10.17
N SER A 109 11.04 23.84 10.68
CA SER A 109 11.32 24.14 12.11
C SER A 109 11.74 25.59 12.32
#